data_AF-A0A3B5N1S9-F1
#
_entry.id   AF-A0A3B5N1S9-F1
#
_cell.length_a   1.000
_cell.length_b   1.000
_cell.length_c   1.000
_cell.angle_alpha   90.00
_cell.angle_beta   90.00
_cell.angle_gamma   90.00
#
_symmetry.space_group_name_H-M   'P 1'
#
loop_
_entity.id
_entity.type
_entity.pdbx_description
1 polymer ?
#
loop_
_entity_poly.entity_id
_entity_poly.type
_entity_poly.pdbx_seq_one_letter_code
_entity_poly.pdbx_strand_id
1 'polypeptide(L)'
;QLQLFEDEHPACTVLALHPPHDQTQLALYLHKKWWPLDDVLQTSSESRSGLQPVQSIMERLIVFLLSQVVEGPGSHGEVSFSLHPPTETCKVLWKDGQAVGFYTIKHKRLCDSWSSRCYLLPVLDTVLVRRRCRRRGFGLQILHDFCSSFSSEEFLGVSSPLSSGMVAIRKFLQQHEEHRVRLYEVEAPGGWNQRRNIWLNI
;
A
#
# COMPACT_ATOMS: atom_id res chain seq x y z
N GLN A 1 -16.73 -6.81 -14.13
CA GLN A 1 -16.55 -5.37 -13.89
C GLN A 1 -15.77 -5.21 -12.58
N LEU A 2 -14.77 -4.35 -12.52
CA LEU A 2 -13.99 -4.09 -11.31
C LEU A 2 -14.36 -2.72 -10.75
N GLN A 3 -14.71 -2.69 -9.47
CA GLN A 3 -14.97 -1.47 -8.71
C GLN A 3 -13.69 -1.04 -8.00
N LEU A 4 -13.25 0.20 -8.21
CA LEU A 4 -11.97 0.70 -7.70
C LEU A 4 -12.01 1.14 -6.22
N PHE A 5 -13.18 1.57 -5.72
CA PHE A 5 -13.35 2.17 -4.40
C PHE A 5 -14.56 1.57 -3.67
N GLU A 6 -14.51 1.50 -2.33
CA GLU A 6 -15.60 0.99 -1.49
C GLU A 6 -16.87 1.88 -1.52
N ASP A 7 -16.73 3.20 -1.68
CA ASP A 7 -17.85 4.17 -1.61
C ASP A 7 -18.66 4.30 -2.93
N GLU A 8 -19.94 4.68 -2.81
CA GLU A 8 -20.94 4.88 -3.90
C GLU A 8 -20.66 6.08 -4.85
N HIS A 9 -19.40 6.38 -5.15
CA HIS A 9 -19.07 7.33 -6.21
C HIS A 9 -18.62 6.56 -7.46
N PRO A 10 -19.46 6.44 -8.50
CA PRO A 10 -19.11 5.74 -9.73
C PRO A 10 -18.18 6.62 -10.57
N ALA A 11 -17.00 6.94 -10.07
CA ALA A 11 -16.05 7.76 -10.84
C ALA A 11 -15.25 6.92 -11.83
N CYS A 12 -15.04 5.63 -11.55
CA CYS A 12 -14.22 4.78 -12.41
C CYS A 12 -14.63 3.31 -12.31
N THR A 13 -15.21 2.81 -13.40
CA THR A 13 -15.44 1.38 -13.63
C THR A 13 -14.41 0.90 -14.64
N VAL A 14 -13.75 -0.22 -14.36
CA VAL A 14 -12.84 -0.87 -15.30
C VAL A 14 -13.37 -2.25 -15.67
N LEU A 15 -13.30 -2.59 -16.95
CA LEU A 15 -13.61 -3.95 -17.43
C LEU A 15 -12.31 -4.76 -17.45
N ALA A 16 -12.37 -5.98 -16.95
CA ALA A 16 -11.27 -6.92 -16.98
C ALA A 16 -11.65 -8.11 -17.87
N LEU A 17 -10.69 -8.55 -18.68
CA LEU A 17 -10.79 -9.76 -19.49
C LEU A 17 -10.16 -10.93 -18.73
N HIS A 18 -10.87 -12.04 -18.63
CA HIS A 18 -10.37 -13.29 -18.05
C HIS A 18 -10.83 -14.48 -18.92
N PRO A 19 -10.11 -15.62 -18.91
CA PRO A 19 -10.55 -16.82 -19.58
C PRO A 19 -11.91 -17.33 -19.03
N PRO A 20 -12.71 -18.08 -19.80
CA PRO A 20 -13.98 -18.63 -19.31
C PRO A 20 -13.84 -19.62 -18.15
N HIS A 21 -12.69 -20.29 -18.04
CA HIS A 21 -12.43 -21.34 -17.06
C HIS A 21 -11.40 -20.95 -15.98
N ASP A 22 -10.93 -19.69 -16.00
CA ASP A 22 -9.90 -19.18 -15.09
C ASP A 22 -10.23 -17.71 -14.77
N GLN A 23 -10.20 -17.35 -13.48
CA GLN A 23 -10.44 -15.98 -13.04
C GLN A 23 -9.19 -15.09 -13.15
N THR A 24 -8.08 -15.62 -13.65
CA THR A 24 -6.87 -14.85 -13.93
C THR A 24 -7.15 -13.74 -14.93
N GLN A 25 -6.92 -12.51 -14.50
CA GLN A 25 -7.16 -11.32 -15.31
C GLN A 25 -6.00 -11.13 -16.29
N LEU A 26 -6.31 -10.94 -17.57
CA LEU A 26 -5.33 -10.82 -18.65
C LEU A 26 -5.13 -9.38 -19.12
N ALA A 27 -6.22 -8.62 -19.20
CA ALA A 27 -6.20 -7.27 -19.75
C ALA A 27 -7.31 -6.40 -19.14
N LEU A 28 -7.12 -5.09 -19.21
CA LEU A 28 -8.08 -4.08 -18.79
C LEU A 28 -8.54 -3.24 -19.97
N TYR A 29 -9.81 -2.87 -19.97
CA TYR A 29 -10.35 -1.95 -20.95
C TYR A 29 -10.23 -0.52 -20.43
N LEU A 30 -9.31 0.25 -21.01
CA LEU A 30 -9.00 1.63 -20.65
C LEU A 30 -8.94 2.49 -21.90
N HIS A 31 -9.55 3.69 -21.87
CA HIS A 31 -9.55 4.63 -23.01
C HIS A 31 -9.97 4.01 -24.35
N LYS A 32 -11.04 3.20 -24.33
CA LYS A 32 -11.59 2.48 -25.49
C LYS A 32 -10.65 1.45 -26.12
N LYS A 33 -9.65 0.96 -25.37
CA LYS A 33 -8.69 -0.06 -25.83
C LYS A 33 -8.44 -1.11 -24.74
N TRP A 34 -8.08 -2.31 -25.15
CA TRP A 34 -7.61 -3.36 -24.25
C TRP A 34 -6.11 -3.22 -24.01
N TRP A 35 -5.71 -3.27 -22.74
CA TRP A 35 -4.32 -3.14 -22.29
C TRP A 35 -3.92 -4.35 -21.46
N PRO A 36 -2.80 -5.02 -21.77
CA PRO A 36 -2.20 -6.01 -20.88
C PRO A 36 -1.91 -5.42 -19.51
N LEU A 37 -2.07 -6.22 -18.45
CA LEU A 37 -1.82 -5.73 -17.08
C LEU A 37 -0.40 -5.18 -16.88
N ASP A 38 0.61 -5.84 -17.44
CA ASP A 38 1.99 -5.38 -17.30
C ASP A 38 2.24 -4.03 -18.01
N ASP A 39 1.47 -3.69 -19.04
CA ASP A 39 1.59 -2.40 -19.74
C ASP A 39 0.93 -1.28 -18.92
N VAL A 40 -0.18 -1.59 -18.23
CA VAL A 40 -0.86 -0.63 -17.34
C VAL A 40 0.01 -0.26 -16.13
N LEU A 41 0.85 -1.19 -15.68
CA LEU A 41 1.80 -1.00 -14.58
C LEU A 41 3.11 -0.33 -15.01
N GLN A 42 3.23 0.05 -16.28
CA GLN A 42 4.39 0.75 -16.82
C GLN A 42 4.12 2.23 -17.00
N THR A 43 5.21 3.00 -17.08
CA THR A 43 5.18 4.41 -17.41
C THR A 43 6.38 4.77 -18.27
N SER A 44 6.15 5.60 -19.29
CA SER A 44 7.20 6.21 -20.12
C SER A 44 7.74 7.51 -19.53
N SER A 45 7.22 7.94 -18.38
CA SER A 45 7.60 9.21 -17.76
C SER A 45 8.91 9.04 -17.00
N GLU A 46 9.99 9.66 -17.48
CA GLU A 46 11.32 9.60 -16.82
C GLU A 46 11.30 10.21 -15.40
N SER A 47 10.39 11.14 -15.13
CA SER A 47 10.18 11.72 -13.80
C SER A 47 9.64 10.74 -12.76
N ARG A 48 9.04 9.61 -13.20
CA ARG A 48 8.49 8.60 -12.30
C ARG A 48 9.56 7.58 -11.93
N SER A 49 10.36 7.96 -10.93
CA SER A 49 11.42 7.13 -10.36
C SER A 49 11.37 7.20 -8.83
N GLY A 50 11.57 6.06 -8.16
CA GLY A 50 11.50 5.96 -6.71
C GLY A 50 10.07 6.08 -6.16
N LEU A 51 9.96 6.47 -4.89
CA LEU A 51 8.67 6.65 -4.23
C LEU A 51 8.08 8.01 -4.61
N GLN A 52 6.88 7.99 -5.19
CA GLN A 52 6.18 9.18 -5.64
C GLN A 52 4.75 9.21 -5.10
N PRO A 53 4.26 10.37 -4.63
CA PRO A 53 2.87 10.51 -4.22
C PRO A 53 1.96 10.28 -5.41
N VAL A 54 0.87 9.55 -5.17
CA VAL A 54 -0.17 9.38 -6.18
C VAL A 54 -1.01 10.64 -6.25
N GLN A 55 -1.17 11.16 -7.47
CA GLN A 55 -1.87 12.41 -7.76
C GLN A 55 -2.98 12.25 -8.81
N SER A 56 -3.09 11.08 -9.42
CA SER A 56 -4.05 10.81 -10.51
C SER A 56 -4.89 9.56 -10.28
N ILE A 57 -6.06 9.54 -10.93
CA ILE A 57 -6.93 8.35 -10.96
C ILE A 57 -6.22 7.14 -11.57
N MET A 58 -5.33 7.36 -12.55
CA MET A 58 -4.58 6.30 -13.20
C MET A 58 -3.57 5.64 -12.24
N GLU A 59 -2.91 6.44 -11.40
CA GLU A 59 -2.04 5.92 -10.35
C GLU A 59 -2.83 5.21 -9.24
N ARG A 60 -4.07 5.66 -8.94
CA ARG A 60 -4.97 4.92 -8.05
C ARG A 60 -5.40 3.59 -8.64
N LEU A 61 -5.67 3.53 -9.95
CA LEU A 61 -5.88 2.27 -10.65
C LEU A 61 -4.66 1.36 -10.52
N ILE A 62 -3.44 1.87 -10.69
CA ILE A 62 -2.21 1.08 -10.49
C ILE A 62 -2.15 0.47 -9.08
N VAL A 63 -2.44 1.25 -8.04
CA VAL A 63 -2.48 0.75 -6.66
C VAL A 63 -3.51 -0.38 -6.50
N PHE A 64 -4.72 -0.18 -7.02
CA PHE A 64 -5.77 -1.20 -7.03
C PHE A 64 -5.33 -2.48 -7.75
N LEU A 65 -4.70 -2.36 -8.92
CA LEU A 65 -4.23 -3.53 -9.68
C LEU A 65 -3.14 -4.27 -8.94
N LEU A 66 -2.22 -3.55 -8.31
CA LEU A 66 -1.15 -4.16 -7.52
C LEU A 66 -1.73 -4.99 -6.36
N SER A 67 -2.74 -4.48 -5.65
CA SER A 67 -3.30 -5.16 -4.47
C SER A 67 -4.35 -6.24 -4.79
N GLN A 68 -5.28 -5.95 -5.71
CA GLN A 68 -6.44 -6.82 -5.94
C GLN A 68 -6.25 -7.82 -7.07
N VAL A 69 -5.36 -7.52 -8.02
CA VAL A 69 -5.25 -8.29 -9.27
C VAL A 69 -3.93 -9.05 -9.34
N VAL A 70 -2.81 -8.34 -9.22
CA VAL A 70 -1.47 -8.93 -9.36
C VAL A 70 -1.10 -9.78 -8.15
N GLU A 71 -1.42 -9.29 -6.95
CA GLU A 71 -1.08 -9.95 -5.67
C GLU A 71 -2.33 -10.47 -4.93
N GLY A 72 -3.47 -10.56 -5.62
CA GLY A 72 -4.78 -10.84 -5.02
C GLY A 72 -4.94 -12.22 -4.35
N PRO A 73 -6.14 -12.51 -3.78
CA PRO A 73 -6.38 -13.57 -2.79
C PRO A 73 -6.12 -15.02 -3.23
N GLY A 74 -6.04 -15.29 -4.55
CA GLY A 74 -5.75 -16.63 -5.09
C GLY A 74 -4.30 -17.08 -4.90
N SER A 75 -3.49 -16.30 -4.20
CA SER A 75 -2.05 -16.36 -4.28
C SER A 75 -1.46 -16.68 -2.90
N HIS A 76 -1.58 -17.95 -2.50
CA HIS A 76 -0.90 -18.56 -1.33
C HIS A 76 -1.17 -17.96 0.06
N GLY A 77 -2.44 -17.75 0.43
CA GLY A 77 -2.82 -17.55 1.84
C GLY A 77 -2.45 -16.20 2.46
N GLU A 78 -2.12 -15.19 1.64
CA GLU A 78 -1.99 -13.80 2.10
C GLU A 78 -3.39 -13.19 2.32
N VAL A 79 -3.54 -12.37 3.36
CA VAL A 79 -4.80 -11.66 3.69
C VAL A 79 -5.20 -10.78 2.52
N SER A 80 -6.46 -10.86 2.09
CA SER A 80 -7.01 -9.99 1.05
C SER A 80 -6.89 -8.53 1.48
N PHE A 81 -6.29 -7.69 0.65
CA PHE A 81 -6.30 -6.25 0.86
C PHE A 81 -7.73 -5.72 0.73
N SER A 82 -8.15 -4.81 1.62
CA SER A 82 -9.36 -4.02 1.40
C SER A 82 -9.20 -3.06 0.22
N LEU A 83 -10.30 -2.51 -0.28
CA LEU A 83 -10.19 -1.43 -1.26
C LEU A 83 -9.70 -0.17 -0.55
N HIS A 84 -8.75 0.53 -1.16
CA HIS A 84 -8.23 1.76 -0.59
C HIS A 84 -9.23 2.90 -0.84
N PRO A 85 -9.59 3.68 0.19
CA PRO A 85 -10.39 4.89 -0.02
C PRO A 85 -9.71 5.84 -1.00
N PRO A 86 -10.47 6.57 -1.86
CA PRO A 86 -9.88 7.50 -2.81
C PRO A 86 -9.12 8.65 -2.13
N THR A 87 -9.48 8.95 -0.89
CA THR A 87 -8.89 9.99 -0.03
C THR A 87 -7.66 9.53 0.74
N GLU A 88 -7.36 8.23 0.75
CA GLU A 88 -6.20 7.70 1.47
C GLU A 88 -4.90 8.16 0.79
N THR A 89 -3.96 8.67 1.60
CA THR A 89 -2.66 9.09 1.07
C THR A 89 -1.85 7.84 0.75
N CYS A 90 -1.24 7.81 -0.43
CA CYS A 90 -0.45 6.66 -0.87
C CYS A 90 0.64 7.09 -1.83
N LYS A 91 1.77 6.39 -1.79
CA LYS A 91 2.87 6.53 -2.74
C LYS A 91 3.08 5.23 -3.50
N VAL A 92 3.38 5.35 -4.80
CA VAL A 92 3.81 4.23 -5.65
C VAL A 92 5.33 4.24 -5.75
N LEU A 93 5.93 3.06 -5.66
CA LEU A 93 7.35 2.84 -5.91
C LEU A 93 7.57 2.48 -7.37
N TRP A 94 8.25 3.38 -8.09
CA TRP A 94 8.63 3.21 -9.47
C TRP A 94 10.10 2.77 -9.59
N LYS A 95 10.35 1.74 -10.39
CA LYS A 95 11.69 1.28 -10.71
C LYS A 95 11.75 0.85 -12.17
N ASP A 96 12.66 1.45 -12.92
CA ASP A 96 12.93 1.16 -14.33
C ASP A 96 11.63 1.22 -15.18
N GLY A 97 10.85 2.28 -14.98
CA GLY A 97 9.57 2.50 -15.66
C GLY A 97 8.41 1.60 -15.20
N GLN A 98 8.60 0.75 -14.19
CA GLN A 98 7.56 -0.14 -13.66
C GLN A 98 7.14 0.24 -12.25
N ALA A 99 5.84 0.15 -11.98
CA ALA A 99 5.33 0.12 -10.62
C ALA A 99 5.69 -1.22 -9.98
N VAL A 100 6.53 -1.18 -8.94
CA VAL A 100 7.05 -2.39 -8.24
C VAL A 100 6.46 -2.59 -6.86
N GLY A 101 5.78 -1.59 -6.32
CA GLY A 101 5.13 -1.64 -5.02
C GLY A 101 4.42 -0.33 -4.71
N PHE A 102 3.76 -0.28 -3.56
CA PHE A 102 3.15 0.95 -3.05
C PHE A 102 3.05 0.86 -1.52
N TYR A 103 2.73 1.99 -0.90
CA TYR A 103 2.26 2.00 0.47
C TYR A 103 1.21 3.07 0.72
N THR A 104 0.34 2.85 1.70
CA THR A 104 -0.70 3.80 2.13
C THR A 104 -0.42 4.33 3.53
N ILE A 105 -0.93 5.53 3.82
CA ILE A 105 -0.77 6.24 5.08
C ILE A 105 -2.14 6.64 5.62
N LYS A 106 -2.37 6.29 6.88
CA LYS A 106 -3.44 6.87 7.69
C LYS A 106 -2.87 8.01 8.53
N HIS A 107 -3.30 9.23 8.20
CA HIS A 107 -2.87 10.43 8.91
C HIS A 107 -3.61 10.59 10.25
N LYS A 108 -3.10 11.47 11.12
CA LYS A 108 -3.76 11.89 12.38
C LYS A 108 -5.08 12.64 12.14
N ARG A 109 -6.10 11.92 11.67
CA ARG A 109 -7.41 12.43 11.25
C ARG A 109 -8.48 11.38 11.56
N LEU A 110 -9.74 11.72 11.32
CA LEU A 110 -10.89 10.82 11.47
C LEU A 110 -10.64 9.50 10.71
N CYS A 111 -10.96 8.39 11.36
CA CYS A 111 -10.75 7.03 10.84
C CYS A 111 -11.70 6.71 9.70
N ASP A 112 -12.94 7.19 9.79
CA ASP A 112 -14.00 7.08 8.81
C ASP A 112 -14.99 8.26 9.00
N SER A 113 -15.96 8.41 8.09
CA SER A 113 -16.94 9.50 8.12
C SER A 113 -18.03 9.34 9.19
N TRP A 114 -18.15 8.16 9.80
CA TRP A 114 -19.25 7.80 10.71
C TRP A 114 -18.83 7.70 12.18
N SER A 115 -17.54 7.53 12.46
CA SER A 115 -16.96 7.46 13.80
C SER A 115 -16.29 8.78 14.17
N SER A 116 -16.43 9.15 15.45
CA SER A 116 -15.68 10.26 16.05
C SER A 116 -14.23 9.88 16.40
N ARG A 117 -13.74 8.73 15.88
CA ARG A 117 -12.41 8.21 16.20
C ARG A 117 -11.38 8.81 15.26
N CYS A 118 -10.29 9.36 15.81
CA CYS A 118 -9.18 9.87 15.04
C CYS A 118 -7.92 9.06 15.32
N TYR A 119 -7.14 8.76 14.27
CA TYR A 119 -5.78 8.25 14.47
C TYR A 119 -4.96 9.27 15.27
N LEU A 120 -4.22 8.78 16.27
CA LEU A 120 -3.44 9.62 17.18
C LEU A 120 -1.98 9.78 16.74
N LEU A 121 -1.55 9.00 15.74
CA LEU A 121 -0.23 9.02 15.12
C LEU A 121 -0.33 8.67 13.63
N PRO A 122 0.63 9.05 12.78
CA PRO A 122 0.66 8.59 11.41
C PRO A 122 0.92 7.09 11.39
N VAL A 123 0.14 6.35 10.60
CA VAL A 123 0.23 4.89 10.51
C VAL A 123 0.55 4.50 9.07
N LEU A 124 1.61 3.69 8.91
CA LEU A 124 1.90 2.95 7.69
C LEU A 124 0.90 1.80 7.60
N ASP A 125 -0.09 1.95 6.73
CA ASP A 125 -1.27 1.09 6.77
C ASP A 125 -1.13 -0.15 5.90
N THR A 126 -0.99 0.05 4.59
CA THR A 126 -0.76 -1.03 3.65
C THR A 126 0.62 -0.89 3.04
N VAL A 127 1.38 -1.98 2.95
CA VAL A 127 2.67 -2.06 2.26
C VAL A 127 2.64 -3.25 1.32
N LEU A 128 2.91 -3.00 0.05
CA LEU A 128 2.97 -4.04 -0.96
C LEU A 128 4.22 -3.89 -1.83
N VAL A 129 4.92 -5.01 -2.00
CA VAL A 129 5.99 -5.16 -3.00
C VAL A 129 5.66 -6.37 -3.83
N ARG A 130 5.60 -6.19 -5.16
CA ARG A 130 5.30 -7.28 -6.11
C ARG A 130 6.21 -8.46 -5.86
N ARG A 131 5.70 -9.70 -5.91
CA ARG A 131 6.47 -10.94 -5.67
C ARG A 131 7.78 -10.99 -6.42
N ARG A 132 7.72 -10.74 -7.74
CA ARG A 132 8.89 -10.73 -8.63
C ARG A 132 9.93 -9.66 -8.27
N CYS A 133 9.57 -8.70 -7.43
CA CYS A 133 10.41 -7.60 -6.97
C CYS A 133 10.81 -7.73 -5.49
N ARG A 134 10.28 -8.70 -4.73
CA ARG A 134 10.61 -8.91 -3.31
C ARG A 134 12.09 -9.27 -3.16
N ARG A 135 12.63 -9.12 -1.94
CA ARG A 135 14.05 -9.39 -1.58
C ARG A 135 15.10 -8.49 -2.25
N ARG A 136 14.69 -7.41 -2.90
CA ARG A 136 15.56 -6.41 -3.54
C ARG A 136 15.72 -5.09 -2.77
N GLY A 137 15.32 -5.07 -1.49
CA GLY A 137 15.45 -3.88 -0.63
C GLY A 137 14.26 -2.91 -0.65
N PHE A 138 13.28 -3.07 -1.55
CA PHE A 138 12.15 -2.15 -1.68
C PHE A 138 11.30 -1.98 -0.41
N GLY A 139 11.14 -3.04 0.39
CA GLY A 139 10.44 -2.92 1.67
C GLY A 139 11.17 -2.01 2.67
N LEU A 140 12.52 -2.05 2.70
CA LEU A 140 13.32 -1.15 3.53
C LEU A 140 13.25 0.29 3.01
N GLN A 141 13.25 0.47 1.68
CA GLN A 141 13.11 1.77 1.05
C GLN A 141 11.77 2.44 1.42
N ILE A 142 10.68 1.68 1.41
CA ILE A 142 9.35 2.16 1.86
C ILE A 142 9.39 2.58 3.34
N LEU A 143 9.98 1.76 4.20
CA LEU A 143 10.08 2.07 5.64
C LEU A 143 10.89 3.33 5.91
N HIS A 144 12.02 3.48 5.22
CA HIS A 144 12.86 4.68 5.33
C HIS A 144 12.09 5.93 4.89
N ASP A 145 11.44 5.89 3.72
CA ASP A 145 10.68 7.03 3.19
C ASP A 145 9.49 7.41 4.08
N PHE A 146 8.78 6.43 4.64
CA PHE A 146 7.72 6.69 5.62
C PHE A 146 8.28 7.37 6.88
N CYS A 147 9.33 6.82 7.48
CA CYS A 147 9.92 7.37 8.70
C CYS A 147 10.51 8.78 8.49
N SER A 148 11.14 9.03 7.35
CA SER A 148 11.67 10.35 7.01
C SER A 148 10.57 11.37 6.73
N SER A 149 9.47 10.95 6.10
CA SER A 149 8.30 11.81 5.82
C SER A 149 7.64 12.34 7.10
N PHE A 150 7.82 11.64 8.22
CA PHE A 150 7.28 12.00 9.53
C PHE A 150 8.38 12.19 10.57
N SER A 151 9.51 12.78 10.20
CA SER A 151 10.67 12.96 11.07
C SER A 151 10.40 13.79 12.34
N SER A 152 9.40 14.68 12.33
CA SER A 152 9.00 15.49 13.49
C SER A 152 8.10 14.75 14.50
N GLU A 153 7.62 13.56 14.16
CA GLU A 153 6.64 12.84 14.97
C GLU A 153 7.31 11.99 16.06
N GLU A 154 6.90 12.12 17.31
CA GLU A 154 7.48 11.34 18.40
C GLU A 154 7.23 9.83 18.23
N PHE A 155 6.06 9.46 17.73
CA PHE A 155 5.67 8.06 17.53
C PHE A 155 5.08 7.85 16.14
N LEU A 156 5.40 6.70 15.55
CA LEU A 156 4.90 6.24 14.27
C LEU A 156 4.22 4.88 14.44
N GLY A 157 3.16 4.66 13.66
CA GLY A 157 2.38 3.43 13.67
C GLY A 157 2.62 2.58 12.43
N VAL A 158 2.38 1.29 12.58
CA VAL A 158 2.22 0.33 11.50
C VAL A 158 0.97 -0.47 11.80
N SER A 159 0.06 -0.62 10.84
CA SER A 159 -1.23 -1.24 11.09
C SER A 159 -1.09 -2.70 11.54
N SER A 160 -1.84 -3.05 12.58
CA SER A 160 -2.03 -4.42 13.06
C SER A 160 -3.03 -5.18 12.17
N PRO A 161 -2.88 -6.51 12.01
CA PRO A 161 -1.76 -7.32 12.48
C PRO A 161 -0.53 -7.19 11.58
N LEU A 162 0.67 -7.21 12.17
CA LEU A 162 1.90 -7.30 11.39
C LEU A 162 1.95 -8.62 10.61
N SER A 163 2.02 -8.53 9.27
CA SER A 163 2.07 -9.73 8.42
C SER A 163 3.41 -10.47 8.53
N SER A 164 3.43 -11.76 8.20
CA SER A 164 4.66 -12.56 8.14
C SER A 164 5.69 -12.02 7.12
N GLY A 165 5.24 -11.22 6.15
CA GLY A 165 6.08 -10.50 5.19
C GLY A 165 6.92 -9.37 5.80
N MET A 166 6.71 -9.02 7.07
CA MET A 166 7.36 -7.91 7.77
C MET A 166 8.77 -8.18 8.27
N VAL A 167 9.47 -9.17 7.68
CA VAL A 167 10.92 -9.33 7.81
C VAL A 167 11.66 -8.01 7.51
N ALA A 168 11.13 -7.19 6.60
CA ALA A 168 11.67 -5.87 6.32
C ALA A 168 11.68 -4.96 7.57
N ILE A 169 10.63 -4.96 8.39
CA ILE A 169 10.56 -4.13 9.58
C ILE A 169 11.55 -4.58 10.66
N ARG A 170 11.72 -5.90 10.81
CA ARG A 170 12.71 -6.45 11.74
C ARG A 170 14.12 -6.03 11.34
N LYS A 171 14.46 -6.19 10.06
CA LYS A 171 15.74 -5.75 9.51
C LYS A 171 15.96 -4.25 9.63
N PHE A 172 14.92 -3.46 9.38
CA PHE A 172 14.96 -2.00 9.52
C PHE A 172 15.30 -1.60 10.95
N LEU A 173 14.61 -2.16 11.95
CA LEU A 173 14.86 -1.87 13.36
C LEU A 173 16.22 -2.38 13.88
N GLN A 174 16.77 -3.43 13.27
CA GLN A 174 18.15 -3.86 13.55
C GLN A 174 19.16 -2.82 13.08
N GLN A 175 18.93 -2.19 11.92
CA GLN A 175 19.82 -1.22 11.29
C GLN A 175 19.66 0.21 11.80
N HIS A 176 18.48 0.55 12.34
CA HIS A 176 18.08 1.90 12.72
C HIS A 176 17.61 1.95 14.17
N GLU A 177 18.55 2.12 15.11
CA GLU A 177 18.27 2.09 16.55
C GLU A 177 17.33 3.21 17.00
N GLU A 178 17.41 4.36 16.34
CA GLU A 178 16.57 5.54 16.55
C GLU A 178 15.08 5.24 16.34
N HIS A 179 14.75 4.23 15.55
CA HIS A 179 13.37 3.83 15.28
C HIS A 179 12.83 2.77 16.23
N ARG A 180 13.67 2.12 17.05
CA ARG A 180 13.26 1.06 17.99
C ARG A 180 12.28 1.57 19.05
N VAL A 181 12.47 2.78 19.55
CA VAL A 181 11.56 3.41 20.53
C VAL A 181 10.37 4.12 19.86
N ARG A 182 10.39 4.24 18.54
CA ARG A 182 9.54 5.14 17.76
C ARG A 182 8.43 4.43 16.99
N LEU A 183 8.65 3.19 16.56
CA LEU A 183 7.71 2.40 15.76
C LEU A 183 6.86 1.45 16.62
N TYR A 184 5.54 1.54 16.43
CA TYR A 184 4.54 0.73 17.13
C TYR A 184 3.65 0.00 16.14
N GLU A 185 3.31 -1.26 16.44
CA GLU A 185 2.17 -1.92 15.85
C GLU A 185 0.91 -1.30 16.45
N VAL A 186 -0.05 -0.92 15.62
CA VAL A 186 -1.20 -0.10 15.99
C VAL A 186 -2.50 -0.75 15.55
N GLU A 187 -3.37 -1.02 16.52
CA GLU A 187 -4.80 -1.24 16.28
C GLU A 187 -5.50 0.12 16.23
N ALA A 188 -6.38 0.33 15.24
CA ALA A 188 -7.09 1.60 15.10
C ALA A 188 -7.92 1.93 16.37
N PRO A 189 -7.96 3.20 16.84
CA PRO A 189 -7.27 4.40 16.34
C PRO A 189 -5.83 4.67 16.85
N GLY A 190 -5.19 3.72 17.55
CA GLY A 190 -3.81 3.88 18.03
C GLY A 190 -3.65 4.67 19.31
N GLY A 191 -4.62 4.54 20.22
CA GLY A 191 -4.47 4.91 21.63
C GLY A 191 -3.31 4.19 22.33
N TRP A 192 -2.94 4.66 23.51
CA TRP A 192 -1.86 4.08 24.31
C TRP A 192 -2.02 2.59 24.60
N ASN A 193 -3.26 2.13 24.82
CA ASN A 193 -3.59 0.73 25.03
C ASN A 193 -3.80 -0.06 23.71
N GLN A 194 -3.72 0.60 22.57
CA GLN A 194 -3.93 0.03 21.23
C GLN A 194 -2.65 0.01 20.40
N ARG A 195 -1.51 0.24 21.04
CA ARG A 195 -0.21 0.24 20.40
C ARG A 195 0.79 -0.60 21.17
N ARG A 196 1.60 -1.36 20.45
CA ARG A 196 2.65 -2.21 21.02
C ARG A 196 3.96 -1.88 20.33
N ASN A 197 5.01 -1.63 21.11
CA ASN A 197 6.31 -1.33 20.52
C ASN A 197 6.77 -2.54 19.68
N ILE A 198 7.13 -2.30 18.41
CA ILE A 198 7.47 -3.41 17.50
C ILE A 198 8.76 -4.08 17.96
N TRP A 199 9.78 -3.31 18.35
CA TRP A 199 11.08 -3.83 18.76
C TRP A 199 11.01 -4.75 19.98
N LEU A 200 10.16 -4.42 20.96
CA LEU A 200 9.98 -5.24 22.16
C LEU A 200 9.29 -6.59 21.89
N ASN A 201 8.66 -6.76 20.73
CA ASN A 201 7.97 -7.98 20.30
C ASN A 201 8.72 -8.74 19.19
N ILE A 202 9.97 -8.35 18.89
CA ILE A 202 10.80 -8.99 17.88
C ILE A 202 11.63 -10.13 18.46
#